data_AF-A0A3G6JC41-F1
#
_entry.id   AF-A0A3G6JC41-F1
#
_cell.length_a   1.000
_cell.length_b   1.000
_cell.length_c   1.000
_cell.angle_alpha   90.00
_cell.angle_beta   90.00
_cell.angle_gamma   90.00
#
_symmetry.space_group_name_H-M   'P 1'
#
loop_
_entity.id
_entity.type
_entity.pdbx_description
1 polymer ?
#
loop_
_entity_poly.entity_id
_entity_poly.type
_entity_poly.pdbx_seq_one_letter_code
_entity_poly.pdbx_strand_id
1 'polypeptide(L)'
;MMQRVNQELGNEDLADGLAAFAAIKSGNEEAGKIFRQYCLDVAVMILNLQTVINGEKVVIGGGISAQEILIEEIRRQFGEILQDNPILGQQVIPPEIVAAKFRNDTNLYGALFALLQGMQK
;
A
#
# COMPACT_ATOMS: atom_id res chain seq x y z
N MET A 1 0.69 -6.32 9.73
CA MET A 1 -0.23 -7.13 8.89
C MET A 1 0.31 -8.54 8.71
N MET A 2 1.44 -8.74 8.02
CA MET A 2 2.06 -10.06 7.82
C MET A 2 2.19 -10.93 9.08
N GLN A 3 2.80 -10.40 10.16
CA GLN A 3 2.92 -11.13 11.43
C GLN A 3 1.57 -11.55 12.01
N ARG A 4 0.54 -10.71 11.87
CA ARG A 4 -0.82 -11.02 12.33
C ARG A 4 -1.44 -12.15 11.50
N VAL A 5 -1.24 -12.14 10.18
CA VAL A 5 -1.69 -13.23 9.30
C VAL A 5 -1.00 -14.54 9.68
N ASN A 6 0.33 -14.54 9.80
CA ASN A 6 1.08 -15.75 10.12
C ASN A 6 0.76 -16.28 11.52
N GLN A 7 0.54 -15.39 12.49
CA GLN A 7 0.11 -15.76 13.84
C GLN A 7 -1.27 -16.44 13.82
N GLU A 8 -2.23 -15.87 13.07
CA GLU A 8 -3.59 -16.42 12.96
C GLU A 8 -3.60 -17.78 12.27
N LEU A 9 -2.70 -18.00 11.31
CA LEU A 9 -2.58 -19.26 10.58
C LEU A 9 -1.69 -20.30 11.28
N GLY A 10 -1.09 -19.96 12.43
CA GLY A 10 -0.22 -20.86 13.18
C GLY A 10 1.13 -21.15 12.49
N ASN A 11 1.61 -20.25 11.62
CA ASN A 11 2.92 -20.37 11.00
C ASN A 11 4.04 -20.10 12.03
N GLU A 12 5.11 -20.89 11.99
CA GLU A 12 6.26 -20.74 12.91
C GLU A 12 7.03 -19.45 12.64
N ASP A 13 7.29 -19.13 11.36
CA ASP A 13 7.93 -17.87 10.98
C ASP A 13 6.89 -16.76 10.75
N LEU A 14 6.73 -15.91 11.77
CA LEU A 14 5.82 -14.78 11.70
C LEU A 14 6.26 -13.71 10.70
N ALA A 15 7.54 -13.67 10.30
CA ALA A 15 8.06 -12.72 9.33
C ALA A 15 7.99 -13.20 7.87
N ASP A 16 7.46 -14.40 7.61
CA ASP A 16 7.34 -14.92 6.25
C ASP A 16 6.22 -14.22 5.47
N GLY A 17 6.61 -13.25 4.65
CA GLY A 17 5.69 -12.52 3.79
C GLY A 17 5.15 -13.33 2.62
N LEU A 18 5.90 -14.35 2.17
CA LEU A 18 5.45 -15.21 1.08
C LEU A 18 4.32 -16.11 1.56
N ALA A 19 4.46 -16.72 2.74
CA ALA A 19 3.41 -17.53 3.35
C ALA A 19 2.14 -16.70 3.62
N ALA A 20 2.28 -15.50 4.19
CA ALA A 20 1.15 -14.62 4.46
C ALA A 20 0.39 -14.25 3.17
N PHE A 21 1.10 -13.85 2.11
CA PHE A 21 0.46 -13.50 0.83
C PHE A 21 -0.07 -14.69 0.06
N ALA A 22 0.52 -15.89 0.21
CA ALA A 22 -0.04 -17.11 -0.36
C ALA A 22 -1.43 -17.39 0.23
N ALA A 23 -1.59 -17.27 1.55
CA ALA A 23 -2.88 -17.45 2.22
C ALA A 23 -3.92 -16.38 1.83
N ILE A 24 -3.49 -15.11 1.70
CA ILE A 24 -4.36 -14.03 1.23
C ILE A 24 -4.86 -14.34 -0.19
N LYS A 25 -3.97 -14.74 -1.10
CA LYS A 25 -4.31 -15.06 -2.50
C LYS A 25 -5.12 -16.34 -2.65
N SER A 26 -5.01 -17.29 -1.72
CA SER A 26 -5.82 -18.50 -1.72
C SER A 26 -7.25 -18.27 -1.22
N GLY A 27 -7.61 -17.02 -0.85
CA GLY A 27 -8.94 -16.69 -0.35
C GLY A 27 -9.19 -17.11 1.10
N ASN A 28 -8.14 -17.31 1.91
CA ASN A 28 -8.31 -17.57 3.33
C ASN A 28 -9.04 -16.38 3.99
N GLU A 29 -10.14 -16.66 4.68
CA GLU A 29 -11.05 -15.62 5.16
C GLU A 29 -10.40 -14.70 6.20
N GLU A 30 -9.70 -15.27 7.18
CA GLU A 30 -9.05 -14.52 8.25
C GLU A 30 -7.84 -13.72 7.74
N ALA A 31 -7.00 -14.34 6.91
CA ALA A 31 -5.91 -13.64 6.24
C ALA A 31 -6.44 -12.47 5.39
N GLY A 32 -7.53 -12.70 4.66
CA GLY A 32 -8.22 -11.69 3.87
C GLY A 32 -8.79 -10.54 4.71
N LYS A 33 -9.41 -10.82 5.86
CA LYS A 33 -9.90 -9.78 6.79
C LYS A 33 -8.76 -8.89 7.27
N ILE A 34 -7.65 -9.50 7.73
CA ILE A 34 -6.48 -8.75 8.22
C ILE A 34 -5.85 -7.91 7.09
N PHE A 35 -5.78 -8.46 5.87
CA PHE A 35 -5.25 -7.77 4.70
C PHE A 35 -6.12 -6.58 4.27
N ARG A 36 -7.45 -6.76 4.19
CA ARG A 36 -8.38 -5.69 3.83
C ARG A 36 -8.36 -4.57 4.86
N GLN A 37 -8.31 -4.90 6.15
CA GLN A 37 -8.18 -3.88 7.20
C GLN A 37 -6.88 -3.09 7.05
N TYR A 38 -5.76 -3.76 6.78
CA TYR A 38 -4.49 -3.07 6.53
C TYR A 38 -4.56 -2.12 5.32
N CYS A 39 -5.21 -2.55 4.23
CA CYS A 39 -5.37 -1.70 3.05
C CYS A 39 -6.31 -0.52 3.29
N LEU A 40 -7.36 -0.70 4.10
CA LEU A 40 -8.23 0.38 4.55
C LEU A 40 -7.44 1.41 5.38
N ASP A 41 -6.62 0.96 6.33
CA ASP A 41 -5.78 1.86 7.13
C ASP A 41 -4.85 2.69 6.22
N VAL A 42 -4.28 2.07 5.19
CA VAL A 42 -3.47 2.77 4.18
C VAL A 42 -4.29 3.75 3.34
N ALA A 43 -5.49 3.38 2.90
CA ALA A 43 -6.38 4.28 2.16
C ALA A 43 -6.75 5.52 2.98
N VAL A 44 -7.04 5.36 4.29
CA VAL A 44 -7.29 6.48 5.20
C VAL A 44 -6.05 7.37 5.35
N MET A 45 -4.84 6.78 5.46
CA MET A 45 -3.61 7.58 5.48
C MET A 45 -3.42 8.38 4.18
N ILE A 46 -3.71 7.78 3.03
CA ILE A 46 -3.64 8.48 1.73
C ILE A 46 -4.63 9.64 1.70
N LEU A 47 -5.86 9.45 2.19
CA LEU A 47 -6.86 10.51 2.25
C LEU A 47 -6.37 11.68 3.09
N ASN A 48 -5.82 11.40 4.27
CA ASN A 48 -5.29 12.43 5.16
C ASN A 48 -4.13 13.22 4.52
N LEU A 49 -3.28 12.55 3.74
CA LEU A 49 -2.22 13.25 2.99
C LEU A 49 -2.80 14.07 1.83
N GLN A 50 -3.81 13.54 1.14
CA GLN A 50 -4.42 14.23 0.01
C GLN A 50 -5.11 15.52 0.42
N THR A 51 -5.73 15.58 1.59
CA THR A 51 -6.38 16.81 2.09
C THR A 51 -5.40 17.93 2.41
N VAL A 52 -4.13 17.61 2.65
CA VAL A 52 -3.07 18.60 2.96
C VAL A 52 -2.21 18.93 1.74
N ILE A 53 -1.81 17.91 0.98
CA ILE A 53 -0.83 18.05 -0.12
C ILE A 53 -1.53 18.26 -1.47
N ASN A 54 -2.70 17.65 -1.66
CA ASN A 54 -3.44 17.62 -2.93
C ASN A 54 -2.54 17.22 -4.13
N GLY A 55 -1.87 16.08 -4.00
CA GLY A 55 -0.93 15.59 -5.02
C GLY A 55 -1.63 14.88 -6.18
N GLU A 56 -0.96 14.82 -7.33
CA GLU A 56 -1.47 14.08 -8.51
C GLU A 56 -1.35 12.56 -8.34
N LYS A 57 -0.34 12.09 -7.60
CA LYS A 57 0.02 10.67 -7.51
C LYS A 57 0.57 10.30 -6.14
N VAL A 58 0.17 9.13 -5.66
CA VAL A 58 0.75 8.46 -4.50
C VAL A 58 1.47 7.21 -4.97
N VAL A 59 2.76 7.12 -4.67
CA VAL A 59 3.60 5.98 -5.04
C VAL A 59 3.86 5.13 -3.79
N ILE A 60 3.35 3.90 -3.79
CA ILE A 60 3.57 2.93 -2.71
C ILE A 60 4.87 2.16 -2.99
N GLY A 61 5.86 2.35 -2.12
CA GLY A 61 7.16 1.69 -2.20
C GLY A 61 7.31 0.49 -1.24
N GLY A 62 8.55 -0.01 -1.15
CA GLY A 62 8.91 -1.13 -0.28
C GLY A 62 8.54 -2.50 -0.85
N GLY A 63 9.02 -3.57 -0.20
CA GLY A 63 8.92 -4.92 -0.75
C GLY A 63 7.50 -5.41 -1.01
N ILE A 64 6.57 -4.98 -0.16
CA ILE A 64 5.16 -5.32 -0.27
C ILE A 64 4.49 -4.75 -1.53
N SER A 65 4.98 -3.63 -2.07
CA SER A 65 4.44 -2.99 -3.28
C SER A 65 4.59 -3.83 -4.55
N ALA A 66 5.40 -4.89 -4.51
CA ALA A 66 5.48 -5.87 -5.58
C ALA A 66 4.23 -6.74 -5.73
N GLN A 67 3.34 -6.75 -4.72
CA GLN A 67 2.08 -7.49 -4.74
C GLN A 67 0.97 -6.62 -5.34
N GLU A 68 0.53 -6.92 -6.57
CA GLU A 68 -0.47 -6.12 -7.29
C GLU A 68 -1.80 -5.99 -6.53
N ILE A 69 -2.24 -7.08 -5.89
CA ILE A 69 -3.44 -7.12 -5.05
C ILE A 69 -3.45 -6.05 -3.95
N LEU A 70 -2.28 -5.62 -3.47
CA LEU A 70 -2.18 -4.54 -2.49
C LEU A 70 -2.67 -3.21 -3.07
N ILE A 71 -2.18 -2.86 -4.26
CA ILE A 71 -2.50 -1.57 -4.89
C ILE A 71 -3.97 -1.55 -5.31
N GLU A 72 -4.47 -2.66 -5.85
CA GLU A 72 -5.87 -2.82 -6.23
C GLU A 72 -6.80 -2.67 -5.03
N GLU A 73 -6.50 -3.33 -3.91
CA GLU A 73 -7.33 -3.26 -2.71
C GLU A 73 -7.28 -1.87 -2.06
N ILE A 74 -6.12 -1.20 -2.00
CA ILE A 74 -6.02 0.18 -1.51
C ILE A 74 -6.86 1.13 -2.38
N ARG A 75 -6.79 1.00 -3.71
CA ARG A 75 -7.61 1.81 -4.64
C ARG A 75 -9.09 1.58 -4.41
N ARG A 76 -9.51 0.31 -4.26
CA ARG A 76 -10.90 -0.07 -3.99
C ARG A 76 -11.40 0.60 -2.71
N GLN A 77 -10.67 0.41 -1.61
CA GLN A 77 -11.01 0.99 -0.29
C GLN A 77 -11.03 2.52 -0.32
N PHE A 78 -10.07 3.15 -1.01
CA PHE A 78 -10.06 4.60 -1.16
C PHE A 78 -11.29 5.11 -1.91
N GLY A 79 -11.67 4.44 -3.01
CA GLY A 79 -12.89 4.73 -3.75
C GLY A 79 -14.15 4.58 -2.89
N GLU A 80 -14.22 3.52 -2.09
CA GLU A 80 -15.34 3.27 -1.17
C GLU A 80 -15.48 4.38 -0.12
N ILE A 81 -14.38 4.83 0.47
CA ILE A 81 -14.41 5.97 1.42
C ILE A 81 -15.04 7.22 0.78
N LEU A 82 -14.68 7.51 -0.48
CA LEU A 82 -15.22 8.68 -1.19
C LEU A 82 -16.69 8.51 -1.59
N GLN A 83 -17.10 7.29 -1.94
CA GLN A 83 -18.48 6.97 -2.31
C GLN A 83 -19.41 7.00 -1.09
N ASP A 84 -18.97 6.43 0.03
CA ASP A 84 -19.75 6.33 1.27
C ASP A 84 -19.86 7.68 2.00
N ASN A 85 -19.03 8.66 1.63
CA ASN A 85 -19.00 9.97 2.27
C ASN A 85 -19.16 11.10 1.23
N PRO A 86 -20.40 11.52 0.90
CA PRO A 86 -20.68 12.44 -0.20
C PRO A 86 -19.93 13.78 -0.14
N ILE A 87 -19.65 14.28 1.08
CA ILE A 87 -18.87 15.51 1.28
C ILE A 87 -17.43 15.30 0.78
N LEU A 88 -16.79 14.19 1.17
CA LEU A 88 -15.45 13.85 0.72
C LEU A 88 -15.43 13.59 -0.78
N GLY A 89 -16.38 12.82 -1.31
CA GLY A 89 -16.46 12.52 -2.73
C GLY A 89 -16.63 13.74 -3.64
N GLN A 90 -17.17 14.85 -3.12
CA GLN A 90 -17.30 16.11 -3.86
C GLN A 90 -16.08 17.04 -3.71
N GLN A 91 -15.33 16.93 -2.62
CA GLN A 91 -14.26 17.87 -2.27
C GLN A 91 -12.85 17.33 -2.54
N VAL A 92 -12.68 16.01 -2.45
CA VAL A 92 -11.37 15.36 -2.60
C VAL A 92 -11.19 14.93 -4.06
N ILE A 93 -10.15 15.46 -4.69
CA ILE A 93 -9.69 14.95 -5.98
C ILE A 93 -8.83 13.71 -5.71
N PRO A 94 -9.23 12.52 -6.16
CA PRO A 94 -8.51 11.28 -5.87
C PRO A 94 -7.14 11.29 -6.59
N PRO A 95 -6.03 11.00 -5.89
CA PRO A 95 -4.72 10.87 -6.54
C PRO A 95 -4.63 9.54 -7.29
N GLU A 96 -3.76 9.46 -8.29
CA GLU A 96 -3.39 8.17 -8.87
C GLU A 96 -2.56 7.37 -7.86
N ILE A 97 -3.06 6.24 -7.35
CA ILE A 97 -2.33 5.39 -6.41
C ILE A 97 -1.58 4.31 -7.20
N VAL A 98 -0.26 4.23 -7.17
CA VAL A 98 0.54 3.27 -7.97
C VAL A 98 1.62 2.57 -7.16
N ALA A 99 2.08 1.41 -7.62
CA ALA A 99 3.31 0.82 -7.11
C ALA A 99 4.55 1.58 -7.59
N ALA A 100 5.60 1.63 -6.76
CA ALA A 100 6.90 2.12 -7.17
C ALA A 100 7.47 1.28 -8.32
N LYS A 101 7.93 1.95 -9.38
CA LYS A 101 8.48 1.31 -10.60
C LYS A 101 9.59 0.30 -10.27
N PHE A 102 10.47 0.66 -9.35
CA PHE A 102 11.63 -0.14 -8.98
C PHE A 102 11.38 -1.08 -7.80
N ARG A 103 10.14 -1.12 -7.25
CA ARG A 103 9.71 -2.05 -6.19
C ARG A 103 10.77 -2.14 -5.06
N ASN A 104 11.39 -3.30 -4.87
CA ASN A 104 12.40 -3.58 -3.85
C ASN A 104 13.65 -2.70 -3.99
N ASP A 105 14.01 -2.32 -5.22
CA ASP A 105 15.24 -1.60 -5.52
C ASP A 105 15.07 -0.08 -5.43
N THR A 106 13.88 0.41 -5.05
CA THR A 106 13.59 1.85 -4.95
C THR A 106 14.62 2.59 -4.09
N ASN A 107 15.09 1.97 -3.00
CA ASN A 107 16.10 2.56 -2.13
C ASN A 107 17.47 2.69 -2.81
N LEU A 108 17.84 1.73 -3.66
CA LEU A 108 19.13 1.73 -4.38
C LEU A 108 19.15 2.82 -5.46
N TYR A 109 18.10 2.88 -6.29
CA TYR A 109 17.98 3.92 -7.31
C TYR A 109 17.89 5.32 -6.70
N GLY A 110 17.17 5.47 -5.58
CA GLY A 110 17.09 6.73 -4.85
C GLY A 110 18.45 7.21 -4.31
N ALA A 111 19.22 6.30 -3.72
CA ALA A 111 20.55 6.61 -3.21
C ALA A 111 21.53 7.03 -4.33
N LEU A 112 21.52 6.30 -5.46
CA LEU A 112 22.34 6.65 -6.61
C LEU A 112 21.93 8.01 -7.20
N PHE A 113 20.63 8.25 -7.36
CA PHE A 113 20.13 9.53 -7.87
C PHE A 113 20.55 10.70 -6.99
N ALA A 114 20.44 10.56 -5.67
CA ALA A 114 20.87 11.58 -4.71
C ALA A 114 22.38 11.88 -4.81
N LEU A 115 23.22 10.84 -4.95
CA LEU A 115 24.66 11.01 -5.17
C LEU A 115 24.94 11.77 -6.46
N LEU A 116 24.33 11.36 -7.57
CA LEU A 116 24.54 11.99 -8.88
C LEU A 116 24.11 13.46 -8.89
N GLN A 117 22.98 13.80 -8.24
CA GLN A 117 22.54 15.18 -8.07
C GLN A 117 23.53 16.02 -7.25
N GLY A 118 24.12 15.43 -6.20
CA GLY A 118 25.13 16.10 -5.39
C GLY A 118 26.43 16.39 -6.14
N MET A 119 26.79 15.55 -7.12
CA MET A 119 28.00 15.70 -7.95
C MET A 119 27.83 16.73 -9.09
N GLN A 120 26.61 17.17 -9.39
CA GLN A 120 26.32 18.18 -10.40
C GLN A 120 26.33 19.62 -9.86
N LYS A 121 26.65 19.80 -8.56
CA LYS A 121 26.90 21.10 -7.93
C LYS A 121 28.39 21.40 -7.90
#